data_AF-A0AAF1ARF5-F1
#
_entry.id   AF-A0AAF1ARF5-F1
#
_cell.length_a   1.000
_cell.length_b   1.000
_cell.length_c   1.000
_cell.angle_alpha   90.00
_cell.angle_beta   90.00
_cell.angle_gamma   90.00
#
_symmetry.space_group_name_H-M   'P 1'
#
loop_
_entity.id
_entity.type
_entity.pdbx_description
1 polymer ?
#
loop_
_entity_poly.entity_id
_entity_poly.type
_entity_poly.pdbx_seq_one_letter_code
_entity_poly.pdbx_strand_id
1 'polypeptide(L)'
;MGEEKSKAKDTVRLASQELSSEFKTLVDSQDLDSLKQLQNLILGRLQDSNAVLSHFNEYSEQCFSEISSDMSKNTRLLKSMKSDLDYIFQKLRSMKAKIVATYPDAFPDDSATRALDRRPDLEMPQ
;
A
#
# COMPACT_ATOMS: atom_id res chain seq x y z
N MET A 1 17.32 82.78 -15.21
CA MET A 1 16.43 81.90 -14.41
C MET A 1 15.57 80.95 -15.26
N GLY A 2 15.18 81.29 -16.50
CA GLY A 2 14.41 80.41 -17.40
C GLY A 2 15.22 79.26 -18.05
N GLU A 3 16.42 79.54 -18.54
CA GLU A 3 17.29 78.53 -19.19
C GLU A 3 17.79 77.44 -18.24
N GLU A 4 18.06 77.80 -16.99
CA GLU A 4 18.58 76.89 -15.96
C GLU A 4 17.52 75.87 -15.52
N LYS A 5 16.26 76.29 -15.43
CA LYS A 5 15.12 75.38 -15.22
C LYS A 5 14.86 74.47 -16.43
N SER A 6 15.12 74.94 -17.65
CA SER A 6 15.00 74.11 -18.86
C SER A 6 16.05 73.00 -18.88
N LYS A 7 17.33 73.34 -18.65
CA LYS A 7 18.43 72.38 -18.54
C LYS A 7 18.22 71.33 -17.43
N ALA A 8 17.71 71.75 -16.28
CA ALA A 8 17.37 70.84 -15.18
C ALA A 8 16.26 69.86 -15.57
N LYS A 9 15.28 70.30 -16.36
CA LYS A 9 14.17 69.44 -16.82
C LYS A 9 14.64 68.40 -17.85
N ASP A 10 15.54 68.81 -18.75
CA ASP A 10 16.11 67.92 -19.76
C ASP A 10 17.05 66.87 -19.17
N THR A 11 17.85 67.25 -18.16
CA THR A 11 18.74 66.31 -17.44
C THR A 11 17.94 65.26 -16.65
N VAL A 12 16.86 65.66 -15.98
CA VAL A 12 15.96 64.72 -15.29
C VAL A 12 15.29 63.76 -16.30
N ARG A 13 14.89 64.25 -17.48
CA ARG A 13 14.30 63.41 -18.52
C ARG A 13 15.28 62.38 -19.06
N LEU A 14 16.52 62.78 -19.31
CA LEU A 14 17.59 61.88 -19.76
C LEU A 14 17.93 60.82 -18.70
N ALA A 15 18.07 61.23 -17.43
CA ALA A 15 18.29 60.31 -16.32
C ALA A 15 17.14 59.31 -16.15
N SER A 16 15.89 59.76 -16.35
CA SER A 16 14.71 58.88 -16.30
C SER A 16 14.67 57.89 -17.46
N GLN A 17 15.13 58.28 -18.65
CA GLN A 17 15.24 57.38 -19.81
C GLN A 17 16.32 56.32 -19.61
N GLU A 18 17.49 56.71 -19.09
CA GLU A 18 18.60 55.81 -18.76
C GLU A 18 18.19 54.78 -17.69
N LEU A 19 17.54 55.25 -16.63
CA LEU A 19 16.99 54.37 -15.58
C LEU A 19 15.96 53.39 -16.17
N SER A 20 15.10 53.85 -17.07
CA SER A 20 14.10 52.99 -17.70
C SER A 20 14.71 51.97 -18.67
N SER A 21 15.85 52.27 -19.31
CA SER A 21 16.56 51.28 -20.14
C SER A 21 17.25 50.23 -19.29
N GLU A 22 17.93 50.62 -18.22
CA GLU A 22 18.50 49.68 -17.24
C GLU A 22 17.42 48.80 -16.58
N PHE A 23 16.24 49.36 -16.31
CA PHE A 23 15.16 48.56 -15.76
C PHE A 23 14.65 47.47 -16.73
N LYS A 24 14.78 47.69 -18.04
CA LYS A 24 14.39 46.71 -19.07
C LYS A 24 15.42 45.59 -19.26
N THR A 25 16.68 45.83 -18.90
CA THR A 25 17.75 44.82 -18.99
C THR A 25 17.78 43.90 -17.77
N LEU A 26 17.15 44.30 -16.65
CA LEU A 26 17.03 43.48 -15.44
C LEU A 26 16.22 42.20 -15.61
N VAL A 27 15.38 42.11 -16.64
CA VAL A 27 14.53 40.94 -16.90
C VAL A 27 14.69 40.52 -18.35
N ASP A 28 15.36 39.39 -18.55
CA ASP A 28 15.47 38.77 -19.86
C ASP A 28 14.17 38.03 -20.21
N SER A 29 13.52 38.45 -21.28
CA SER A 29 12.25 37.86 -21.72
C SER A 29 12.41 36.43 -22.24
N GLN A 30 13.57 36.09 -22.79
CA GLN A 30 13.86 34.76 -23.31
C GLN A 30 14.07 33.77 -22.16
N ASP A 31 14.70 34.19 -21.08
CA ASP A 31 14.82 33.40 -19.85
C ASP A 31 13.45 33.17 -19.20
N LEU A 32 12.57 34.19 -19.18
CA LEU A 32 11.20 34.02 -18.70
C LEU A 32 10.38 33.02 -19.53
N ASP A 33 10.50 33.08 -20.86
CA ASP A 33 9.84 32.12 -21.75
C ASP A 33 10.41 30.71 -21.58
N SER A 34 11.73 30.59 -21.43
CA SER A 34 12.40 29.31 -21.16
C SER A 34 11.95 28.71 -19.82
N LEU A 35 11.85 29.56 -18.78
CA LEU A 35 11.35 29.16 -17.47
C LEU A 35 9.91 28.67 -17.54
N LYS A 36 9.05 29.39 -18.27
CA LYS A 36 7.65 28.99 -18.50
C LYS A 36 7.55 27.66 -19.25
N GLN A 37 8.38 27.44 -20.28
CA GLN A 37 8.42 26.17 -20.99
C GLN A 37 8.85 25.02 -20.06
N LEU A 38 9.87 25.24 -19.24
CA LEU A 38 10.34 24.26 -18.28
C LEU A 38 9.26 23.93 -17.23
N GLN A 39 8.55 24.94 -16.73
CA GLN A 39 7.42 24.75 -15.81
C GLN A 39 6.30 23.91 -16.42
N ASN A 40 5.95 24.16 -17.70
CA ASN A 40 4.94 23.35 -18.40
C ASN A 40 5.41 21.90 -18.59
N LEU A 41 6.70 21.68 -18.89
CA LEU A 41 7.26 20.33 -19.00
C LEU A 41 7.22 19.59 -17.65
N ILE A 42 7.58 20.28 -16.56
CA ILE A 42 7.51 19.73 -15.20
C ILE A 42 6.05 19.39 -14.85
N LEU A 43 5.11 20.30 -15.14
CA LEU A 43 3.70 20.09 -14.90
C LEU A 43 3.17 18.85 -15.63
N GLY A 44 3.48 18.71 -16.93
CA GLY A 44 3.08 17.55 -17.73
C GLY A 44 3.62 16.24 -17.14
N ARG A 45 4.90 16.21 -16.77
CA ARG A 45 5.52 15.03 -16.13
C ARG A 45 4.87 14.67 -14.79
N LEU A 46 4.52 15.67 -13.98
CA LEU A 46 3.82 15.45 -12.71
C LEU A 46 2.40 14.93 -12.93
N GLN A 47 1.71 15.43 -13.94
CA GLN A 47 0.38 14.95 -14.33
C GLN A 47 0.44 13.49 -14.82
N ASP A 48 1.39 13.16 -15.70
CA ASP A 48 1.60 11.79 -16.18
C ASP A 48 1.91 10.84 -15.01
N SER A 49 2.82 11.23 -14.11
CA SER A 49 3.15 10.43 -12.94
C SER A 49 1.95 10.23 -12.01
N ASN A 50 1.12 11.26 -11.83
CA ASN A 50 -0.06 11.18 -10.99
C ASN A 50 -1.12 10.24 -11.60
N ALA A 51 -1.27 10.25 -12.92
CA ALA A 51 -2.16 9.32 -13.63
C ALA A 51 -1.70 7.86 -13.44
N VAL A 52 -0.40 7.60 -13.58
CA VAL A 52 0.17 6.25 -13.34
C VAL A 52 -0.05 5.80 -11.90
N LEU A 53 0.20 6.68 -10.92
CA LEU A 53 -0.02 6.36 -9.50
C LEU A 53 -1.49 6.12 -9.17
N SER A 54 -2.40 6.88 -9.79
CA SER A 54 -3.85 6.69 -9.60
C SER A 54 -4.29 5.32 -10.11
N HIS A 55 -3.87 4.95 -11.33
CA HIS A 55 -4.15 3.63 -11.88
C HIS A 55 -3.51 2.50 -11.06
N PHE A 56 -2.27 2.70 -10.57
CA PHE A 56 -1.63 1.73 -9.69
C PHE A 56 -2.41 1.54 -8.38
N ASN A 57 -2.87 2.63 -7.77
CA ASN A 57 -3.66 2.57 -6.53
C ASN A 57 -4.96 1.78 -6.76
N GLU A 58 -5.72 2.11 -7.80
CA GLU A 58 -6.97 1.40 -8.16
C GLU A 58 -6.70 -0.10 -8.41
N TYR A 59 -5.69 -0.42 -9.21
CA TYR A 59 -5.32 -1.80 -9.50
C TYR A 59 -4.89 -2.57 -8.24
N SER A 60 -4.08 -1.94 -7.38
CA SER A 60 -3.59 -2.55 -6.15
C SER A 60 -4.73 -2.81 -5.15
N GLU A 61 -5.70 -1.91 -5.06
CA GLU A 61 -6.88 -2.05 -4.23
C GLU A 61 -7.76 -3.21 -4.73
N GLN A 62 -8.01 -3.28 -6.04
CA GLN A 62 -8.78 -4.38 -6.64
C GLN A 62 -8.11 -5.74 -6.38
N CYS A 63 -6.81 -5.85 -6.67
CA CYS A 63 -6.04 -7.07 -6.43
C CYS A 63 -6.08 -7.49 -4.96
N PHE A 64 -5.90 -6.52 -4.04
CA PHE A 64 -6.00 -6.79 -2.61
C PHE A 64 -7.38 -7.29 -2.19
N SER A 65 -8.45 -6.65 -2.69
CA SER A 65 -9.84 -7.02 -2.36
C SER A 65 -10.17 -8.45 -2.79
N GLU A 66 -9.75 -8.84 -4.00
CA GLU A 66 -9.92 -10.20 -4.53
C GLU A 66 -9.18 -11.23 -3.67
N ILE A 67 -7.88 -11.03 -3.43
CA ILE A 67 -7.05 -11.97 -2.66
C ILE A 67 -7.52 -12.06 -1.20
N SER A 68 -7.84 -10.92 -0.57
CA SER A 68 -8.28 -10.86 0.83
C SER A 68 -9.60 -11.59 1.04
N SER A 69 -10.53 -11.46 0.10
CA SER A 69 -11.82 -12.18 0.12
C SER A 69 -11.62 -13.69 0.08
N ASP A 70 -10.79 -14.19 -0.83
CA ASP A 70 -10.53 -15.62 -0.97
C ASP A 70 -9.73 -16.19 0.19
N MET A 71 -8.74 -15.44 0.70
CA MET A 71 -8.00 -15.81 1.91
C MET A 71 -8.94 -15.93 3.13
N SER A 72 -9.89 -15.01 3.28
CA SER A 72 -10.89 -15.04 4.34
C SER A 72 -11.81 -16.27 4.23
N LYS A 73 -12.30 -16.57 3.02
CA LYS A 73 -13.10 -17.79 2.76
C LYS A 73 -12.33 -19.06 3.09
N ASN A 74 -11.09 -19.17 2.60
CA ASN A 74 -10.24 -20.33 2.85
C ASN A 74 -9.93 -20.50 4.34
N THR A 75 -9.67 -19.40 5.05
CA THR A 75 -9.45 -19.43 6.51
C THR A 75 -10.69 -19.94 7.26
N ARG A 76 -11.90 -19.53 6.86
CA ARG A 76 -13.16 -20.02 7.45
C ARG A 76 -13.34 -21.52 7.18
N LEU A 77 -13.08 -21.97 5.96
CA LEU A 77 -13.16 -23.39 5.59
C LEU A 77 -12.19 -24.23 6.44
N LEU A 78 -10.93 -23.82 6.57
CA LEU A 78 -9.94 -24.52 7.40
C LEU A 78 -10.38 -24.62 8.88
N LYS A 79 -10.98 -23.55 9.43
CA LYS A 79 -11.54 -23.58 10.79
C LYS A 79 -12.70 -24.57 10.93
N SER A 80 -13.58 -24.64 9.92
CA SER A 80 -14.66 -25.63 9.89
C SER A 80 -14.10 -27.05 9.85
N MET A 81 -13.18 -27.32 8.92
CA MET A 81 -12.56 -28.63 8.77
C MET A 81 -11.83 -29.07 10.05
N LYS A 82 -11.13 -28.14 10.72
CA LYS A 82 -10.53 -28.43 12.03
C LYS A 82 -11.58 -28.87 13.04
N SER A 83 -12.68 -28.13 13.15
CA SER A 83 -13.76 -28.43 14.10
C SER A 83 -14.41 -29.79 13.81
N ASP A 84 -14.60 -30.11 12.53
CA ASP A 84 -15.11 -31.42 12.10
C ASP A 84 -14.15 -32.56 12.47
N LEU A 85 -12.85 -32.37 12.25
CA LEU A 85 -11.83 -33.34 12.66
C LEU A 85 -11.80 -33.53 14.18
N ASP A 86 -11.84 -32.45 14.96
CA ASP A 86 -11.88 -32.51 16.42
C ASP A 86 -13.10 -33.32 16.90
N TYR A 87 -14.27 -33.09 16.29
CA TYR A 87 -15.49 -33.85 16.57
C TYR A 87 -15.36 -35.33 16.20
N ILE A 88 -14.79 -35.65 15.03
CA ILE A 88 -14.55 -37.03 14.60
C ILE A 88 -13.62 -37.75 15.58
N PHE A 89 -12.51 -37.13 15.99
CA PHE A 89 -11.59 -37.72 16.96
C PHE A 89 -12.25 -37.94 18.32
N GLN A 90 -13.07 -36.98 18.79
CA GLN A 90 -13.83 -37.14 20.04
C GLN A 90 -14.81 -38.31 19.96
N LYS A 91 -15.51 -38.48 18.82
CA LYS A 91 -16.43 -39.60 18.61
C LYS A 91 -15.69 -40.93 18.56
N LEU A 92 -14.58 -41.03 17.84
CA LEU A 92 -13.76 -42.24 17.77
C LEU A 92 -13.24 -42.64 19.16
N ARG A 93 -12.71 -41.69 19.95
CA ARG A 93 -12.28 -41.96 21.33
C ARG A 93 -13.43 -42.46 22.20
N SER A 94 -14.60 -41.82 22.10
CA SER A 94 -15.81 -42.23 22.84
C SER A 94 -16.27 -43.64 22.44
N MET A 95 -16.27 -43.96 21.15
CA MET A 95 -16.65 -45.29 20.66
C MET A 95 -15.66 -46.36 21.12
N LYS A 96 -14.35 -46.09 21.02
CA LYS A 96 -13.30 -46.99 21.50
C LYS A 96 -13.47 -47.28 22.99
N ALA A 97 -13.69 -46.24 23.81
CA ALA A 97 -13.91 -46.39 25.25
C ALA A 97 -15.12 -47.27 25.57
N LYS A 98 -16.24 -47.08 24.84
CA LYS A 98 -17.43 -47.94 24.98
C LYS A 98 -17.17 -49.39 24.61
N ILE A 99 -16.46 -49.65 23.50
CA ILE A 99 -16.15 -51.03 23.07
C ILE A 99 -15.30 -51.75 24.13
N VAL A 100 -14.26 -51.09 24.64
CA VAL A 100 -13.40 -51.65 25.70
C VAL A 100 -14.21 -51.92 26.98
N ALA A 101 -15.12 -51.02 27.36
CA ALA A 101 -15.96 -51.22 28.53
C ALA A 101 -16.98 -52.36 28.37
N THR A 102 -17.55 -52.55 27.17
CA THR A 102 -18.54 -53.60 26.90
C THR A 102 -17.91 -54.98 26.70
N TYR A 103 -16.70 -55.03 26.13
CA TYR A 103 -16.01 -56.28 25.79
C TYR A 103 -14.53 -56.23 26.22
N PRO A 104 -14.24 -56.29 27.53
CA PRO A 104 -12.87 -56.18 28.04
C PRO A 104 -11.95 -57.31 27.55
N ASP A 105 -12.51 -58.51 27.35
CA ASP A 105 -11.74 -59.69 26.94
C ASP A 105 -11.54 -59.81 25.42
N ALA A 106 -12.17 -58.94 24.62
CA ALA A 106 -12.13 -59.01 23.15
C ALA A 106 -10.84 -58.43 22.54
N PHE A 107 -10.07 -57.65 23.31
CA PHE A 107 -8.85 -56.98 22.84
C PHE A 107 -7.73 -57.09 23.89
N PRO A 108 -7.03 -58.24 23.98
CA PRO A 108 -5.86 -58.37 24.84
C PRO A 108 -4.77 -57.36 24.43
N ASP A 109 -4.16 -56.71 25.43
CA ASP A 109 -3.35 -55.48 25.36
C ASP A 109 -2.20 -55.45 24.32
N ASP A 110 -1.80 -56.60 23.77
CA ASP A 110 -0.52 -56.77 23.07
C ASP A 110 -0.53 -56.45 21.56
N SER A 111 -1.67 -56.07 20.98
CA SER A 111 -1.76 -55.72 19.54
C SER A 111 -2.08 -54.25 19.25
N ALA A 112 -2.45 -53.46 20.25
CA ALA A 112 -3.02 -52.12 20.05
C ALA A 112 -2.04 -50.95 20.24
N THR A 113 -0.83 -51.19 20.74
CA THR A 113 0.11 -50.13 21.18
C THR A 113 1.04 -49.61 20.08
N ARG A 114 1.08 -50.21 18.88
CA ARG A 114 2.04 -49.81 17.82
C ARG A 114 1.53 -48.79 16.81
N ALA A 115 0.24 -48.45 16.83
CA ALA A 115 -0.29 -47.33 16.04
C ALA A 115 -0.43 -46.09 16.94
N LEU A 116 0.66 -45.67 17.57
CA LEU A 116 0.70 -44.40 18.31
C LEU A 116 0.46 -43.25 17.33
N ASP A 117 -0.62 -42.51 17.55
CA ASP A 117 -0.87 -41.21 16.96
C ASP A 117 0.35 -40.31 17.26
N ARG A 118 1.23 -40.13 16.26
CA ARG A 118 2.46 -39.32 16.36
C ARG A 118 2.21 -37.83 16.15
N ARG A 119 0.95 -37.39 16.07
CA ARG A 119 0.66 -35.97 15.89
C ARG A 119 1.04 -35.24 17.20
N PRO A 120 1.80 -34.14 17.12
CA PRO A 120 2.12 -33.34 18.28
C PRO A 120 0.82 -32.84 18.93
N ASP A 121 0.73 -32.99 20.24
CA ASP A 121 -0.40 -32.52 21.03
C ASP A 121 -0.40 -30.99 21.07
N LEU A 122 -1.33 -30.39 20.34
CA LEU A 122 -1.49 -28.93 20.20
C LEU A 122 -2.38 -28.33 21.29
N GLU A 123 -2.91 -29.13 22.23
CA GLU A 123 -3.76 -28.63 23.33
C GLU A 123 -2.99 -28.25 24.60
N MET A 124 -1.68 -28.50 24.63
CA MET A 124 -0.79 -28.06 25.71
C MET A 124 -0.37 -26.59 25.46
N PRO A 125 -0.65 -25.65 26.38
CA PRO A 125 -0.07 -24.31 26.32
C PRO A 125 1.46 -24.42 26.44
N GLN A 126 2.20 -23.75 25.55
CA GLN A 126 3.64 -23.51 25.73
C GLN A 126 3.89 -22.46 26.81
#